data_AF-A0AAD5E3V3-F1
#
_entry.id   AF-A0AAD5E3V3-F1
#
_cell.length_a   1.000
_cell.length_b   1.000
_cell.length_c   1.000
_cell.angle_alpha   90.00
_cell.angle_beta   90.00
_cell.angle_gamma   90.00
#
_symmetry.space_group_name_H-M   'P 1'
#
loop_
_entity.id
_entity.type
_entity.pdbx_description
1 polymer ?
#
loop_
_entity_poly.entity_id
_entity_poly.type
_entity_poly.pdbx_seq_one_letter_code
_entity_poly.pdbx_strand_id
1 'polypeptide(L)'
;MITPAFTVEQDHSSVTIKINTPHVRAQDVDLFVEGSEFKFYLKPYFLRLQLPGNIIEDEKSTANYDIATGIFTIMVTKETAGEHFEDLDLLTKLLARRGEVKPVKSTPKKPLIEVISSTTEMQEDKIMDAAEFDWQLPQELPTEELLTSTTTYGFNSQYNHYFTHVDETANEINCVQSPEKSTAESRREDRVNEENAKFDEDYYVNDFVNTEEIDDIIKYKSIWWKELKRIQKKAAAEEKQSKVQLIQEVVPESNSDIADLTMGNLEINDYSQSLIEFTEKENSIMRTMPNREYLLSNEKSIYLGLIDILFAYSYNHRQTEGEDTVESVWTIGKLSPSIAGLEKFSTLQETLISCYRRALAFPLYRNYKLCDKILQDVYILLKLGKRAILKALLEIKDMFDHHDIYYIYSKIWLDDYCIWIQQSSDNVLKTLARELHHFQLSKTLLDWDLEDLEEIARVMTQNADPQQEE
;
A
#
# COMPACT_ATOMS: atom_id res chain seq x y z
N MET A 1 -13.00 8.59 -9.77
CA MET A 1 -13.43 9.97 -10.09
C MET A 1 -12.43 10.53 -11.08
N ILE A 2 -12.84 11.40 -11.99
CA ILE A 2 -12.00 11.88 -13.09
C ILE A 2 -11.65 13.35 -12.86
N THR A 3 -10.37 13.73 -12.96
CA THR A 3 -9.97 15.14 -13.01
C THR A 3 -10.46 15.74 -14.33
N PRO A 4 -11.37 16.73 -14.35
CA PRO A 4 -11.74 17.40 -15.59
C PRO A 4 -10.59 18.28 -16.12
N ALA A 5 -10.56 18.51 -17.43
CA ALA A 5 -9.69 19.54 -17.99
C ALA A 5 -10.20 20.94 -17.57
N PHE A 6 -9.32 21.84 -17.16
CA PHE A 6 -9.70 23.16 -16.65
C PHE A 6 -8.72 24.26 -17.08
N THR A 7 -9.18 25.51 -17.07
CA THR A 7 -8.34 26.71 -17.15
C THR A 7 -8.71 27.69 -16.05
N VAL A 8 -7.74 28.49 -15.59
CA VAL A 8 -7.94 29.50 -14.55
C VAL A 8 -7.51 30.85 -15.07
N GLU A 9 -8.45 31.78 -15.14
CA GLU A 9 -8.23 33.18 -15.53
C GLU A 9 -8.44 34.08 -14.30
N GLN A 10 -7.88 35.29 -14.30
CA GLN A 10 -8.08 36.24 -13.19
C GLN A 10 -8.28 37.68 -13.67
N ASP A 11 -9.07 38.40 -12.88
CA ASP A 11 -9.24 39.84 -12.93
C ASP A 11 -8.62 40.48 -11.67
N HIS A 12 -8.72 41.81 -11.57
CA HIS A 12 -8.29 42.57 -10.39
C HIS A 12 -9.06 42.21 -9.10
N SER A 13 -10.27 41.65 -9.19
CA SER A 13 -11.16 41.36 -8.04
C SER A 13 -11.60 39.90 -7.92
N SER A 14 -11.46 39.11 -8.98
CA SER A 14 -12.08 37.79 -9.12
C SER A 14 -11.16 36.80 -9.84
N VAL A 15 -11.40 35.52 -9.62
CA VAL A 15 -10.78 34.39 -10.32
C VAL A 15 -11.90 33.63 -11.04
N THR A 16 -11.68 33.33 -12.31
CA THR A 16 -12.64 32.64 -13.19
C THR A 16 -12.07 31.27 -13.55
N ILE A 17 -12.67 30.23 -12.98
CA ILE A 17 -12.28 28.83 -13.21
C ILE A 17 -13.24 28.25 -14.25
N LYS A 18 -12.71 27.82 -15.39
CA LYS A 18 -13.47 27.15 -16.46
C LYS A 18 -13.17 25.66 -16.41
N ILE A 19 -14.18 24.82 -16.23
CA ILE A 19 -14.07 23.38 -16.05
C ILE A 19 -14.83 22.68 -17.18
N ASN A 20 -14.16 21.84 -17.96
CA ASN A 20 -14.76 21.09 -19.06
C ASN A 20 -15.38 19.78 -18.52
N THR A 21 -16.70 19.72 -18.49
CA THR A 21 -17.50 18.54 -18.09
C THR A 21 -18.58 18.24 -19.14
N PRO A 22 -18.23 17.50 -20.21
CA PRO A 22 -19.21 17.11 -21.22
C PRO A 22 -20.26 16.14 -20.63
N HIS A 23 -21.49 16.22 -21.14
CA HIS A 23 -22.59 15.27 -20.86
C HIS A 23 -23.05 15.12 -19.40
N VAL A 24 -22.88 16.15 -18.56
CA VAL A 24 -23.32 16.13 -17.15
C VAL A 24 -24.69 16.79 -16.92
N ARG A 25 -25.32 16.47 -15.78
CA ARG A 25 -26.51 17.17 -15.28
C ARG A 25 -26.09 18.19 -14.22
N ALA A 26 -26.28 19.47 -14.48
CA ALA A 26 -25.90 20.56 -13.56
C ALA A 26 -26.77 20.68 -12.29
N GLN A 27 -27.51 19.64 -11.90
CA GLN A 27 -28.38 19.65 -10.71
C GLN A 27 -27.66 19.21 -9.43
N ASP A 28 -26.61 18.40 -9.57
CA ASP A 28 -25.88 17.77 -8.45
C ASP A 28 -24.43 18.28 -8.37
N VAL A 29 -24.24 19.61 -8.45
CA VAL A 29 -22.92 20.26 -8.37
C VAL A 29 -22.67 20.72 -6.94
N ASP A 30 -21.64 20.17 -6.30
CA ASP A 30 -21.14 20.64 -5.02
C ASP A 30 -19.87 21.48 -5.22
N LEU A 31 -19.86 22.68 -4.63
CA LEU A 31 -18.72 23.60 -4.58
C LEU A 31 -18.29 23.76 -3.12
N PHE A 32 -16.97 23.86 -2.90
CA PHE A 32 -16.43 24.16 -1.58
C PHE A 32 -15.20 25.07 -1.72
N VAL A 33 -15.22 26.20 -1.02
CA VAL A 33 -14.16 27.21 -1.03
C VAL A 33 -13.71 27.49 0.40
N GLU A 34 -12.43 27.25 0.68
CA GLU A 34 -11.85 27.52 2.02
C GLU A 34 -10.43 28.07 1.89
N GLY A 35 -10.28 29.38 2.14
CA GLY A 35 -8.99 30.07 2.05
C GLY A 35 -8.37 29.94 0.65
N SER A 36 -7.26 29.23 0.54
CA SER A 36 -6.58 28.96 -0.74
C SER A 36 -7.09 27.71 -1.48
N GLU A 37 -8.00 26.93 -0.89
CA GLU A 37 -8.47 25.66 -1.45
C GLU A 37 -9.83 25.80 -2.15
N PHE A 38 -9.91 25.31 -3.38
CA PHE A 38 -11.13 25.20 -4.18
C PHE A 38 -11.42 23.73 -4.49
N LYS A 39 -12.63 23.24 -4.20
CA LYS A 39 -13.09 21.90 -4.58
C LYS A 39 -14.38 21.99 -5.40
N PHE A 40 -14.43 21.22 -6.47
CA PHE A 40 -15.57 21.02 -7.35
C PHE A 40 -15.88 19.52 -7.41
N TYR A 41 -17.12 19.15 -7.13
CA TYR A 41 -17.59 17.77 -7.20
C TYR A 41 -18.86 17.70 -8.05
N LEU A 42 -18.83 16.86 -9.08
CA LEU A 42 -19.96 16.59 -9.97
C LEU A 42 -19.75 15.23 -10.64
N LYS A 43 -20.37 14.17 -10.10
CA LYS A 43 -20.17 12.78 -10.55
C LYS A 43 -20.24 12.65 -12.09
N PRO A 44 -19.21 12.11 -12.78
CA PRO A 44 -18.03 11.40 -12.26
C PRO A 44 -16.79 12.26 -11.95
N TYR A 45 -16.85 13.57 -12.17
CA TYR A 45 -15.75 14.51 -12.06
C TYR A 45 -15.49 14.96 -10.61
N PHE A 46 -14.21 15.14 -10.29
CA PHE A 46 -13.74 15.79 -9.08
C PHE A 46 -12.52 16.63 -9.43
N LEU A 47 -12.50 17.89 -8.98
CA LEU A 47 -11.36 18.78 -9.13
C LEU A 47 -11.10 19.48 -7.80
N ARG A 48 -9.85 19.44 -7.33
CA ARG A 48 -9.35 20.21 -6.20
C ARG A 48 -8.15 21.04 -6.67
N LEU A 49 -8.24 22.35 -6.48
CA LEU A 49 -7.18 23.31 -6.80
C LEU A 49 -6.68 23.99 -5.52
N GLN A 50 -5.38 24.17 -5.46
CA GLN A 50 -4.70 24.98 -4.45
C GLN A 50 -4.23 26.28 -5.13
N LEU A 51 -4.89 27.39 -4.83
CA LEU A 51 -4.56 28.69 -5.40
C LEU A 51 -3.40 29.37 -4.63
N PRO A 52 -2.62 30.25 -5.29
CA PRO A 52 -1.49 30.95 -4.65
C PRO A 52 -1.90 31.91 -3.52
N GLY A 53 -3.13 32.43 -3.57
CA GLY A 53 -3.69 33.36 -2.58
C GLY A 53 -5.11 32.96 -2.20
N ASN A 54 -5.66 33.64 -1.20
CA ASN A 54 -6.97 33.30 -0.63
C ASN A 54 -8.14 33.81 -1.48
N ILE A 55 -9.18 32.98 -1.58
CA ILE A 55 -10.47 33.24 -2.19
C ILE A 55 -11.59 33.13 -1.15
N ILE A 56 -12.67 33.86 -1.39
CA ILE A 56 -13.84 33.89 -0.51
C ILE A 56 -15.12 33.74 -1.33
N GLU A 57 -16.08 32.99 -0.79
CA GLU A 57 -17.39 32.76 -1.40
C GLU A 57 -18.39 33.85 -0.95
N ASP A 58 -18.37 35.00 -1.63
CA ASP A 58 -19.34 36.08 -1.46
C ASP A 58 -20.61 35.85 -2.31
N GLU A 59 -21.69 36.61 -2.04
CA GLU A 59 -22.93 36.69 -2.87
C GLU A 59 -22.70 37.06 -4.36
N LYS A 60 -21.47 37.43 -4.74
CA LYS A 60 -21.05 37.74 -6.12
C LYS A 60 -20.45 36.53 -6.85
N SER A 61 -20.26 35.42 -6.15
CA SER A 61 -19.76 34.17 -6.72
C SER A 61 -20.85 33.58 -7.62
N THR A 62 -20.51 33.23 -8.87
CA THR A 62 -21.49 32.71 -9.82
C THR A 62 -20.94 31.50 -10.55
N ALA A 63 -21.67 30.39 -10.50
CA ALA A 63 -21.44 29.21 -11.33
C ALA A 63 -22.47 29.19 -12.48
N ASN A 64 -22.00 29.16 -13.72
CA ASN A 64 -22.84 29.05 -14.91
C ASN A 64 -22.39 27.84 -15.76
N TYR A 65 -23.34 27.11 -16.33
CA TYR A 65 -23.08 25.94 -17.17
C TYR A 65 -23.58 26.18 -18.60
N ASP A 66 -22.66 26.12 -19.57
CA ASP A 66 -23.04 26.12 -20.98
C ASP A 66 -23.18 24.69 -21.51
N ILE A 67 -24.43 24.28 -21.75
CA ILE A 67 -24.81 22.97 -22.29
C ILE A 67 -24.25 22.75 -23.71
N ALA A 68 -24.04 23.82 -24.49
CA ALA A 68 -23.58 23.70 -25.88
C ALA A 68 -22.07 23.43 -25.99
N THR A 69 -21.27 23.94 -25.06
CA THR A 69 -19.81 23.74 -25.00
C THR A 69 -19.37 22.71 -23.96
N GLY A 70 -20.23 22.37 -22.99
CA GLY A 70 -19.90 21.45 -21.89
C GLY A 70 -19.04 22.09 -20.79
N ILE A 71 -18.98 23.42 -20.71
CA ILE A 71 -18.07 24.14 -19.81
C ILE A 71 -18.85 24.75 -18.63
N PHE A 72 -18.44 24.42 -17.40
CA PHE A 72 -18.75 25.24 -16.22
C PHE A 72 -17.83 26.43 -16.16
N THR A 73 -18.38 27.62 -15.98
CA THR A 73 -17.64 28.84 -15.66
C THR A 73 -18.00 29.26 -14.25
N ILE A 74 -17.04 29.21 -13.33
CA ILE A 74 -17.21 29.51 -11.91
C ILE A 74 -16.36 30.74 -11.59
N MET A 75 -17.00 31.83 -11.20
CA MET A 75 -16.34 33.05 -10.74
C MET A 75 -16.35 33.08 -9.21
N VAL A 76 -15.17 33.27 -8.61
CA VAL A 76 -14.97 33.40 -7.16
C VAL A 76 -14.23 34.71 -6.86
N THR A 77 -14.55 35.36 -5.75
CA THR A 77 -13.92 36.60 -5.31
C THR A 77 -12.60 36.37 -4.57
N LYS A 78 -11.63 37.27 -4.76
CA LYS A 78 -10.37 37.26 -4.00
C LYS A 78 -10.57 37.91 -2.62
N GLU A 79 -9.96 37.37 -1.57
CA GLU A 79 -9.99 38.01 -0.24
C GLU A 79 -9.30 39.39 -0.27
N THR A 80 -8.19 39.49 -0.99
CA THR A 80 -7.37 40.69 -1.18
C THR A 80 -7.60 41.30 -2.57
N ALA A 81 -8.53 42.26 -2.65
CA ALA A 81 -8.80 42.97 -3.92
C ALA A 81 -7.54 43.68 -4.46
N GLY A 82 -7.13 43.32 -5.67
CA GLY A 82 -5.91 43.80 -6.31
C GLY A 82 -4.70 42.86 -6.21
N GLU A 83 -4.76 41.77 -5.45
CA GLU A 83 -3.70 40.76 -5.44
C GLU A 83 -3.66 39.99 -6.76
N HIS A 84 -2.46 39.85 -7.33
CA HIS A 84 -2.22 39.11 -8.57
C HIS A 84 -1.69 37.72 -8.25
N PHE A 85 -2.44 36.68 -8.60
CA PHE A 85 -2.01 35.30 -8.37
C PHE A 85 -0.98 34.92 -9.44
N GLU A 86 0.23 34.56 -9.04
CA GLU A 86 1.28 34.14 -9.97
C GLU A 86 1.06 32.70 -10.46
N ASP A 87 1.55 32.37 -11.66
CA ASP A 87 1.57 31.02 -12.22
C ASP A 87 0.20 30.31 -12.40
N LEU A 88 -0.91 31.05 -12.62
CA LEU A 88 -2.21 30.44 -12.90
C LEU A 88 -2.23 29.57 -14.18
N ASP A 89 -1.34 29.86 -15.14
CA ASP A 89 -1.14 29.05 -16.35
C ASP A 89 -0.45 27.70 -16.06
N LEU A 90 0.22 27.55 -14.91
CA LEU A 90 0.85 26.30 -14.49
C LEU A 90 -0.17 25.39 -13.80
N LEU A 91 -1.09 24.81 -14.57
CA LEU A 91 -2.18 23.95 -14.09
C LEU A 91 -1.70 22.83 -13.14
N THR A 92 -0.51 22.27 -13.38
CA THR A 92 0.09 21.25 -12.50
C THR A 92 0.55 21.78 -11.14
N LYS A 93 0.89 23.08 -11.04
CA LYS A 93 1.17 23.77 -9.77
C LYS A 93 -0.12 24.04 -8.99
N LEU A 94 -1.24 24.26 -9.67
CA LEU A 94 -2.56 24.43 -9.04
C LEU A 94 -3.16 23.10 -8.57
N LEU A 95 -2.78 21.97 -9.17
CA LEU A 95 -3.09 20.63 -8.66
C LEU A 95 -2.12 20.13 -7.58
N ALA A 96 -0.98 20.83 -7.39
CA ALA A 96 0.07 20.40 -6.48
C ALA A 96 -0.35 20.47 -5.02
N ARG A 97 0.14 19.51 -4.24
CA ARG A 97 -0.16 19.36 -2.82
C ARG A 97 0.52 20.45 -1.99
N ARG A 98 -0.06 20.72 -0.81
CA ARG A 98 0.61 21.48 0.25
C ARG A 98 1.86 20.70 0.69
N GLY A 99 3.04 21.13 0.23
CA GLY A 99 4.33 20.46 0.44
C GLY A 99 5.13 20.18 -0.85
N GLU A 100 4.49 20.15 -2.04
CA GLU A 100 5.16 19.77 -3.30
C GLU A 100 6.00 20.88 -3.97
N VAL A 101 6.36 21.94 -3.24
CA VAL A 101 7.28 22.97 -3.74
C VAL A 101 8.70 22.43 -3.73
N LYS A 102 9.10 21.80 -4.86
CA LYS A 102 10.47 21.30 -5.09
C LYS A 102 11.52 22.35 -4.69
N PRO A 103 12.59 21.97 -3.96
CA PRO A 103 13.56 22.93 -3.46
C PRO A 103 14.38 23.55 -4.60
N VAL A 104 14.14 24.82 -4.90
CA VAL A 104 14.94 25.57 -5.88
C VAL A 104 16.28 25.99 -5.25
N LYS A 105 17.33 25.22 -5.56
CA LYS A 105 18.75 25.62 -5.67
C LYS A 105 19.28 26.68 -4.67
N SER A 106 19.88 26.19 -3.59
CA SER A 106 21.13 26.67 -3.00
C SER A 106 21.48 28.18 -3.08
N THR A 107 21.35 28.89 -1.95
CA THR A 107 22.15 30.10 -1.67
C THR A 107 23.19 29.80 -0.58
N PRO A 108 24.49 30.12 -0.75
CA PRO A 108 25.51 29.76 0.22
C PRO A 108 25.51 30.70 1.43
N LYS A 109 25.05 30.21 2.60
CA LYS A 109 25.28 30.90 3.87
C LYS A 109 26.73 30.68 4.32
N LYS A 110 27.46 31.78 4.53
CA LYS A 110 28.82 31.78 5.11
C LYS A 110 28.78 31.21 6.55
N PRO A 111 29.83 30.52 7.02
CA PRO A 111 29.89 30.09 8.40
C PRO A 111 30.09 31.32 9.31
N LEU A 112 29.11 31.58 10.18
CA LEU A 112 29.31 32.37 11.39
C LEU A 112 29.15 31.39 12.55
N ILE A 113 30.22 31.20 13.32
CA ILE A 113 30.23 30.30 14.48
C ILE A 113 29.66 31.08 15.66
N GLU A 114 28.51 30.64 16.17
CA GLU A 114 28.01 31.04 17.47
C GLU A 114 27.61 29.78 18.25
N VAL A 115 28.12 29.65 19.48
CA VAL A 115 28.14 28.39 20.25
C VAL A 115 27.23 28.53 21.47
N ILE A 116 25.97 28.11 21.38
CA ILE A 116 25.09 27.88 22.55
C ILE A 116 24.21 26.62 22.33
N SER A 117 24.22 25.75 23.35
CA SER A 117 23.37 24.57 23.66
C SER A 117 22.52 23.88 22.56
N SER A 118 22.90 22.64 22.24
CA SER A 118 22.11 21.66 21.48
C SER A 118 21.09 20.90 22.35
N THR A 119 19.77 21.06 22.15
CA THR A 119 18.78 20.05 22.61
C THR A 119 17.38 20.01 21.95
N THR A 120 17.01 20.85 20.97
CA THR A 120 15.59 20.90 20.49
C THR A 120 15.36 20.77 18.98
N GLU A 121 16.29 21.16 18.10
CA GLU A 121 16.01 21.29 16.66
C GLU A 121 15.75 19.95 15.92
N MET A 122 16.27 18.82 16.41
CA MET A 122 16.11 17.52 15.73
C MET A 122 14.72 16.87 15.86
N GLN A 123 13.77 17.48 16.59
CA GLN A 123 12.41 16.95 16.76
C GLN A 123 11.37 17.61 15.84
N GLU A 124 11.53 18.88 15.47
CA GLU A 124 10.51 19.59 14.70
C GLU A 124 10.51 19.18 13.21
N ASP A 125 11.69 19.15 12.56
CA ASP A 125 11.84 18.69 11.17
C ASP A 125 11.26 17.27 10.94
N LYS A 126 11.34 16.39 11.94
CA LYS A 126 10.97 14.96 11.83
C LYS A 126 9.49 14.67 12.08
N ILE A 127 8.75 15.63 12.63
CA ILE A 127 7.30 15.52 12.79
C ILE A 127 6.60 16.11 11.55
N MET A 128 7.22 17.10 10.88
CA MET A 128 6.74 17.64 9.61
C MET A 128 6.62 16.58 8.51
N ASP A 129 7.68 15.80 8.22
CA ASP A 129 7.67 14.77 7.15
C ASP A 129 6.49 13.78 7.25
N ALA A 130 6.06 13.44 8.48
CA ALA A 130 4.96 12.52 8.72
C ALA A 130 3.57 13.18 8.70
N ALA A 131 3.51 14.50 8.92
CA ALA A 131 2.29 15.30 8.79
C ALA A 131 2.06 15.78 7.34
N GLU A 132 3.11 15.90 6.53
CA GLU A 132 3.04 16.24 5.10
C GLU A 132 2.74 15.06 4.18
N PHE A 133 2.77 13.80 4.68
CA PHE A 133 2.45 12.62 3.88
C PHE A 133 0.93 12.47 3.66
N ASP A 134 0.41 13.24 2.70
CA ASP A 134 -1.02 13.29 2.37
C ASP A 134 -1.50 11.98 1.73
N TRP A 135 -2.33 11.22 2.45
CA TRP A 135 -2.93 9.95 2.00
C TRP A 135 -3.96 10.10 0.87
N GLN A 136 -4.31 11.34 0.49
CA GLN A 136 -5.22 11.64 -0.60
C GLN A 136 -4.68 11.18 -1.96
N LEU A 137 -5.60 10.90 -2.90
CA LEU A 137 -5.27 10.43 -4.24
C LEU A 137 -4.60 11.54 -5.07
N PRO A 138 -3.51 11.29 -5.81
CA PRO A 138 -2.99 12.24 -6.79
C PRO A 138 -4.05 12.58 -7.84
N GLN A 139 -4.15 13.86 -8.19
CA GLN A 139 -4.93 14.30 -9.35
C GLN A 139 -3.98 14.50 -10.52
N GLU A 140 -4.12 13.69 -11.55
CA GLU A 140 -3.44 13.89 -12.83
C GLU A 140 -4.43 14.55 -13.81
N LEU A 141 -3.92 15.46 -14.65
CA LEU A 141 -4.70 15.99 -15.77
C LEU A 141 -4.98 14.86 -16.76
N PRO A 142 -6.15 14.85 -17.45
CA PRO A 142 -6.35 14.01 -18.62
C PRO A 142 -5.25 14.32 -19.63
N THR A 143 -4.32 13.38 -19.80
CA THR A 143 -3.34 13.47 -20.88
C THR A 143 -4.08 13.08 -22.15
N GLU A 144 -4.00 13.90 -23.21
CA GLU A 144 -4.46 13.46 -24.52
C GLU A 144 -3.64 12.21 -24.88
N GLU A 145 -4.31 11.06 -24.96
CA GLU A 145 -3.65 9.77 -25.19
C GLU A 145 -2.92 9.80 -26.54
N LEU A 146 -1.61 10.04 -26.50
CA LEU A 146 -0.75 9.79 -27.64
C LEU A 146 -0.77 8.28 -27.86
N LEU A 147 -1.46 7.85 -28.93
CA LEU A 147 -1.78 6.47 -29.28
C LEU A 147 -0.54 5.61 -29.62
N THR A 148 0.39 5.44 -28.68
CA THR A 148 1.30 4.29 -28.64
C THR A 148 0.59 3.15 -27.92
N SER A 149 -0.02 2.27 -28.73
CA SER A 149 -0.89 1.17 -28.30
C SER A 149 -0.16 0.01 -27.62
N THR A 150 0.71 0.31 -26.65
CA THR A 150 1.50 -0.67 -25.90
C THR A 150 1.19 -0.51 -24.42
N THR A 151 0.35 -1.41 -23.92
CA THR A 151 0.04 -1.55 -22.50
C THR A 151 1.31 -1.85 -21.71
N THR A 152 1.44 -1.30 -20.50
CA THR A 152 2.54 -1.63 -19.59
C THR A 152 2.06 -2.36 -18.33
N TYR A 153 3.00 -3.01 -17.65
CA TYR A 153 2.78 -3.76 -16.42
C TYR A 153 4.09 -3.93 -15.65
N GLY A 154 4.06 -4.73 -14.58
CA GLY A 154 5.22 -4.95 -13.71
C GLY A 154 5.58 -3.72 -12.87
N PHE A 155 6.76 -3.80 -12.26
CA PHE A 155 7.27 -2.77 -11.35
C PHE A 155 7.25 -1.39 -12.01
N ASN A 156 6.61 -0.41 -11.35
CA ASN A 156 6.45 0.97 -11.84
C ASN A 156 5.89 1.10 -13.29
N SER A 157 5.20 0.09 -13.84
CA SER A 157 4.78 0.07 -15.26
C SER A 157 5.92 0.15 -16.29
N GLN A 158 7.11 -0.37 -15.97
CA GLN A 158 8.25 -0.29 -16.89
C GLN A 158 8.37 -1.44 -17.90
N TYR A 159 7.51 -2.46 -17.82
CA TYR A 159 7.59 -3.67 -18.65
C TYR A 159 6.42 -3.79 -19.65
N ASN A 160 6.74 -4.34 -20.83
CA ASN A 160 5.83 -4.74 -21.90
C ASN A 160 6.46 -5.91 -22.69
N HIS A 161 5.70 -6.54 -23.59
CA HIS A 161 6.11 -7.61 -24.52
C HIS A 161 6.61 -8.94 -23.91
N TYR A 162 6.90 -9.00 -22.61
CA TYR A 162 7.21 -10.24 -21.88
C TYR A 162 6.11 -11.31 -22.00
N PHE A 163 4.84 -10.92 -22.19
CA PHE A 163 3.70 -11.84 -22.25
C PHE A 163 3.18 -12.06 -23.68
N THR A 164 3.96 -11.70 -24.72
CA THR A 164 3.56 -11.83 -26.14
C THR A 164 3.19 -13.27 -26.55
N HIS A 165 3.82 -14.28 -25.93
CA HIS A 165 3.62 -15.70 -26.24
C HIS A 165 3.00 -16.50 -25.08
N VAL A 166 2.18 -15.85 -24.23
CA VAL A 166 1.55 -16.53 -23.08
C VAL A 166 0.76 -17.76 -23.51
N ASP A 167 0.01 -17.68 -24.60
CA ASP A 167 -0.81 -18.80 -25.12
C ASP A 167 0.02 -20.03 -25.54
N GLU A 168 1.33 -19.86 -25.78
CA GLU A 168 2.27 -20.94 -26.12
C GLU A 168 2.95 -21.56 -24.88
N THR A 169 2.83 -20.91 -23.71
CA THR A 169 3.44 -21.32 -22.44
C THR A 169 2.38 -21.76 -21.44
N ALA A 170 2.61 -22.85 -20.71
CA ALA A 170 1.71 -23.31 -19.65
C ALA A 170 1.86 -22.45 -18.36
N ASN A 171 1.70 -21.13 -18.48
CA ASN A 171 1.81 -20.19 -17.37
C ASN A 171 0.51 -20.16 -16.55
N GLU A 172 0.30 -21.18 -15.73
CA GLU A 172 -0.93 -21.33 -14.93
C GLU A 172 -1.15 -20.18 -13.94
N ILE A 173 -0.09 -19.50 -13.48
CA ILE A 173 -0.17 -18.39 -12.53
C ILE A 173 -0.96 -17.20 -13.11
N ASN A 174 -0.72 -16.84 -14.37
CA ASN A 174 -1.35 -15.69 -15.02
C ASN A 174 -2.88 -15.87 -15.12
N CYS A 175 -3.64 -14.86 -14.72
CA CYS A 175 -5.10 -14.84 -14.87
C CYS A 175 -5.64 -13.79 -15.85
N VAL A 176 -4.76 -13.02 -16.51
CA VAL A 176 -5.14 -12.01 -17.50
C VAL A 176 -5.16 -12.62 -18.89
N GLN A 177 -6.28 -12.51 -19.62
CA GLN A 177 -6.43 -13.14 -20.94
C GLN A 177 -5.56 -12.51 -22.05
N SER A 178 -5.23 -11.23 -21.92
CA SER A 178 -4.39 -10.51 -22.88
C SER A 178 -3.54 -9.44 -22.19
N PRO A 179 -2.44 -9.82 -21.52
CA PRO A 179 -1.60 -8.90 -20.74
C PRO A 179 -1.13 -7.65 -21.52
N GLU A 180 -0.78 -7.85 -22.80
CA GLU A 180 -0.28 -6.80 -23.70
C GLU A 180 -1.35 -5.79 -24.17
N LYS A 181 -2.65 -6.07 -23.94
CA LYS A 181 -3.78 -5.26 -24.44
C LYS A 181 -4.81 -4.88 -23.35
N SER A 182 -4.57 -5.29 -22.10
CA SER A 182 -5.53 -5.17 -20.99
C SER A 182 -5.31 -3.88 -20.19
N THR A 183 -6.37 -3.10 -19.96
CA THR A 183 -6.31 -1.96 -19.04
C THR A 183 -6.27 -2.45 -17.58
N ALA A 184 -5.98 -1.55 -16.63
CA ALA A 184 -5.97 -1.88 -15.20
C ALA A 184 -7.36 -2.37 -14.72
N GLU A 185 -8.44 -1.80 -15.25
CA GLU A 185 -9.82 -2.18 -14.98
C GLU A 185 -10.14 -3.57 -15.53
N SER A 186 -9.74 -3.85 -16.78
CA SER A 186 -9.92 -5.16 -17.42
C SER A 186 -9.18 -6.28 -16.66
N ARG A 187 -7.97 -6.01 -16.14
CA ARG A 187 -7.23 -6.98 -15.30
C ARG A 187 -7.93 -7.26 -13.97
N ARG A 188 -8.48 -6.22 -13.34
CA ARG A 188 -9.26 -6.35 -12.11
C ARG A 188 -10.54 -7.16 -12.33
N GLU A 189 -11.22 -6.95 -13.46
CA GLU A 189 -12.39 -7.73 -13.87
C GLU A 189 -12.02 -9.20 -14.13
N ASP A 190 -10.98 -9.47 -14.94
CA ASP A 190 -10.45 -10.82 -15.17
C ASP A 190 -10.13 -11.55 -13.85
N ARG A 191 -9.42 -10.88 -12.92
CA ARG A 191 -9.07 -11.43 -11.61
C ARG A 191 -10.31 -11.75 -10.76
N VAL A 192 -11.27 -10.82 -10.65
CA VAL A 192 -12.48 -11.02 -9.84
C VAL A 192 -13.34 -12.16 -10.41
N ASN A 193 -13.39 -12.28 -11.74
CA ASN A 193 -14.07 -13.38 -12.43
C ASN A 193 -13.37 -14.73 -12.18
N GLU A 194 -12.03 -14.79 -12.26
CA GLU A 194 -11.24 -15.99 -11.91
C GLU A 194 -11.51 -16.41 -10.46
N GLU A 195 -11.44 -15.47 -9.52
CA GLU A 195 -11.68 -15.72 -8.09
C GLU A 195 -13.09 -16.26 -7.83
N ASN A 196 -14.12 -15.63 -8.40
CA ASN A 196 -15.51 -16.08 -8.25
C ASN A 196 -15.74 -17.46 -8.88
N ALA A 197 -15.09 -17.76 -10.00
CA ALA A 197 -15.20 -19.06 -10.67
C ALA A 197 -14.39 -20.18 -9.97
N LYS A 198 -13.36 -19.81 -9.19
CA LYS A 198 -12.46 -20.74 -8.50
C LYS A 198 -12.82 -20.99 -7.04
N PHE A 199 -13.54 -20.07 -6.41
CA PHE A 199 -14.11 -20.25 -5.07
C PHE A 199 -15.07 -21.45 -5.05
N ASP A 200 -15.04 -22.19 -3.95
CA ASP A 200 -15.69 -23.48 -3.80
C ASP A 200 -16.23 -23.55 -2.37
N GLU A 201 -17.56 -23.43 -2.24
CA GLU A 201 -18.27 -23.35 -0.96
C GLU A 201 -18.11 -24.63 -0.14
N ASP A 202 -18.22 -25.80 -0.80
CA ASP A 202 -18.07 -27.11 -0.16
C ASP A 202 -16.65 -27.30 0.37
N TYR A 203 -15.63 -26.89 -0.39
CA TYR A 203 -14.23 -26.94 0.04
C TYR A 203 -13.95 -25.98 1.21
N TYR A 204 -14.48 -24.75 1.15
CA TYR A 204 -14.35 -23.78 2.25
C TYR A 204 -15.00 -24.29 3.54
N VAL A 205 -16.21 -24.85 3.45
CA VAL A 205 -16.92 -25.45 4.58
C VAL A 205 -16.15 -26.65 5.14
N ASN A 206 -15.58 -27.50 4.29
CA ASN A 206 -14.72 -28.61 4.71
C ASN A 206 -13.52 -28.14 5.53
N ASP A 207 -12.79 -27.11 5.06
CA ASP A 207 -11.62 -26.53 5.73
C ASP A 207 -11.99 -25.67 6.96
N PHE A 208 -13.25 -25.29 7.09
CA PHE A 208 -13.80 -24.66 8.29
C PHE A 208 -14.11 -25.68 9.40
N VAL A 209 -14.59 -26.88 9.03
CA VAL A 209 -14.92 -27.97 9.98
C VAL A 209 -13.67 -28.76 10.37
N ASN A 210 -12.83 -29.15 9.40
CA ASN A 210 -11.67 -30.02 9.61
C ASN A 210 -10.41 -29.21 9.92
N THR A 211 -10.30 -28.68 11.14
CA THR A 211 -9.23 -27.73 11.49
C THR A 211 -7.92 -28.33 11.98
N GLU A 212 -7.76 -29.67 12.10
CA GLU A 212 -6.61 -30.29 12.77
C GLU A 212 -5.24 -29.84 12.20
N GLU A 213 -5.02 -30.03 10.89
CA GLU A 213 -3.78 -29.61 10.21
C GLU A 213 -3.63 -28.08 10.17
N ILE A 214 -4.75 -27.37 9.92
CA ILE A 214 -4.78 -25.91 9.80
C ILE A 214 -4.43 -25.24 11.14
N ASP A 215 -4.88 -25.80 12.26
CA ASP A 215 -4.58 -25.30 13.59
C ASP A 215 -3.09 -25.47 13.92
N ASP A 216 -2.41 -26.51 13.42
CA ASP A 216 -0.97 -26.67 13.60
C ASP A 216 -0.17 -25.67 12.74
N ILE A 217 -0.59 -25.41 11.50
CA ILE A 217 -0.05 -24.34 10.64
C ILE A 217 -0.29 -22.94 11.26
N ILE A 218 -1.40 -22.74 11.96
CA ILE A 218 -1.70 -21.52 12.73
C ILE A 218 -0.80 -21.40 13.98
N LYS A 219 -0.50 -22.52 14.66
CA LYS A 219 0.40 -22.58 15.83
C LYS A 219 1.88 -22.42 15.45
N TYR A 220 2.24 -22.73 14.20
CA TYR A 220 3.61 -22.63 13.68
C TYR A 220 4.23 -21.23 13.93
N LYS A 221 5.52 -21.24 14.28
CA LYS A 221 6.30 -20.04 14.66
C LYS A 221 7.49 -19.86 13.72
N SER A 222 7.29 -18.99 12.74
CA SER A 222 8.31 -18.57 11.77
C SER A 222 9.58 -18.04 12.42
N ILE A 223 10.68 -18.05 11.65
CA ILE A 223 11.94 -17.42 12.07
C ILE A 223 11.77 -15.92 12.35
N TRP A 224 10.91 -15.26 11.58
CA TRP A 224 10.52 -13.85 11.73
C TRP A 224 9.88 -13.57 13.09
N TRP A 225 8.91 -14.40 13.52
CA TRP A 225 8.30 -14.29 14.85
C TRP A 225 9.32 -14.49 15.98
N LYS A 226 10.21 -15.48 15.84
CA LYS A 226 11.26 -15.79 16.83
C LYS A 226 12.21 -14.60 16.99
N GLU A 227 12.61 -13.98 15.88
CA GLU A 227 13.48 -12.80 15.88
C GLU A 227 12.79 -11.58 16.49
N LEU A 228 11.55 -11.25 16.11
CA LEU A 228 10.82 -10.14 16.70
C LEU A 228 10.67 -10.30 18.23
N LYS A 229 10.44 -11.53 18.71
CA LYS A 229 10.38 -11.81 20.15
C LYS A 229 11.73 -11.71 20.85
N ARG A 230 12.83 -12.03 20.16
CA ARG A 230 14.20 -11.84 20.67
C ARG A 230 14.50 -10.35 20.85
N ILE A 231 14.17 -9.52 19.85
CA ILE A 231 14.31 -8.06 19.86
C ILE A 231 13.49 -7.46 21.01
N GLN A 232 12.20 -7.80 21.12
CA GLN A 232 11.33 -7.31 22.20
C GLN A 232 11.85 -7.67 23.59
N LYS A 233 12.44 -8.86 23.77
CA LYS A 233 13.06 -9.28 25.04
C LYS A 233 14.34 -8.51 25.35
N LYS A 234 15.18 -8.20 24.35
CA LYS A 234 16.38 -7.37 24.53
C LYS A 234 16.01 -5.94 24.96
N ALA A 235 15.13 -5.27 24.21
CA ALA A 235 14.65 -3.93 24.54
C ALA A 235 14.03 -3.86 25.96
N ALA A 236 13.21 -4.84 26.34
CA ALA A 236 12.63 -4.91 27.68
C ALA A 236 13.65 -5.24 28.81
N ALA A 237 14.78 -5.87 28.48
CA ALA A 237 15.88 -6.10 29.42
C ALA A 237 16.73 -4.82 29.58
N GLU A 238 17.00 -4.11 28.49
CA GLU A 238 17.68 -2.82 28.47
C GLU A 238 16.89 -1.77 29.25
N GLU A 239 15.57 -1.62 29.02
CA GLU A 239 14.70 -0.75 29.83
C GLU A 239 14.74 -1.09 31.33
N LYS A 240 14.75 -2.38 31.68
CA LYS A 240 14.87 -2.81 33.08
C LYS A 240 16.24 -2.46 33.65
N GLN A 241 17.31 -2.61 32.89
CA GLN A 241 18.66 -2.27 33.32
C GLN A 241 18.82 -0.75 33.51
N SER A 242 18.25 0.07 32.61
CA SER A 242 18.17 1.53 32.78
C SER A 242 17.31 1.95 33.99
N LYS A 243 16.15 1.31 34.21
CA LYS A 243 15.30 1.56 35.38
C LYS A 243 15.98 1.16 36.70
N VAL A 244 16.74 0.06 36.73
CA VAL A 244 17.51 -0.36 37.92
C VAL A 244 18.66 0.61 38.22
N GLN A 245 19.30 1.21 37.21
CA GLN A 245 20.31 2.26 37.42
C GLN A 245 19.72 3.58 37.96
N LEU A 246 18.42 3.83 37.74
CA LEU A 246 17.70 5.01 38.24
C LEU A 246 17.09 4.82 39.64
N ILE A 247 16.96 3.57 40.13
CA ILE A 247 16.41 3.26 41.45
C ILE A 247 17.55 3.00 42.43
N GLN A 248 18.04 4.06 43.06
CA GLN A 248 18.78 3.97 44.32
C GLN A 248 17.78 4.15 45.48
N GLU A 249 17.74 3.21 46.41
CA GLU A 249 16.64 3.02 47.37
C GLU A 249 16.26 4.28 48.20
N VAL A 250 15.07 4.83 47.95
CA VAL A 250 14.13 5.33 48.99
C VAL A 250 12.68 5.10 48.49
N VAL A 251 11.81 4.59 49.37
CA VAL A 251 10.38 4.27 49.19
C VAL A 251 9.66 4.70 50.49
N PRO A 252 8.35 5.03 50.58
CA PRO A 252 7.25 5.12 49.58
C PRO A 252 6.70 6.58 49.43
N GLU A 253 5.57 6.96 48.79
CA GLU A 253 4.51 6.33 47.96
C GLU A 253 3.78 7.41 47.14
N SER A 254 3.18 7.06 45.98
CA SER A 254 1.77 7.32 45.57
C SER A 254 1.55 7.42 44.03
N ASN A 255 0.51 6.74 43.55
CA ASN A 255 -0.06 6.71 42.19
C ASN A 255 -0.42 8.11 41.61
N SER A 256 -0.65 8.32 40.31
CA SER A 256 -0.43 7.57 39.06
C SER A 256 -0.54 8.58 37.90
N ASP A 257 -0.02 8.27 36.71
CA ASP A 257 -0.80 8.23 35.45
C ASP A 257 0.08 8.07 34.20
N ILE A 258 -0.38 7.16 33.35
CA ILE A 258 -0.24 7.02 31.88
C ILE A 258 0.85 7.89 31.20
N ALA A 259 1.86 7.23 30.64
CA ALA A 259 2.70 7.78 29.59
C ALA A 259 2.93 6.72 28.50
N ASP A 260 2.63 7.07 27.25
CA ASP A 260 2.81 6.21 26.08
C ASP A 260 4.27 5.77 25.91
N LEU A 261 4.48 4.47 25.78
CA LEU A 261 5.78 3.90 25.43
C LEU A 261 6.10 4.19 23.96
N THR A 262 6.94 5.21 23.75
CA THR A 262 7.34 5.72 22.45
C THR A 262 7.91 4.61 21.55
N MET A 263 7.25 4.34 20.42
CA MET A 263 7.67 3.37 19.39
C MET A 263 8.97 3.76 18.61
N GLY A 264 9.81 4.63 19.18
CA GLY A 264 11.07 5.10 18.57
C GLY A 264 12.28 4.19 18.83
N ASN A 265 12.31 3.44 19.94
CA ASN A 265 13.52 2.75 20.41
C ASN A 265 13.70 1.32 19.85
N LEU A 266 13.06 0.96 18.75
CA LEU A 266 13.19 -0.35 18.08
C LEU A 266 14.20 -0.35 16.91
N GLU A 267 15.20 0.55 16.94
CA GLU A 267 16.30 0.55 15.96
C GLU A 267 17.46 -0.30 16.46
N ILE A 268 17.48 -1.56 15.98
CA ILE A 268 18.52 -2.54 16.28
C ILE A 268 19.78 -2.17 15.48
N ASN A 269 20.60 -1.29 16.03
CA ASN A 269 21.89 -0.90 15.44
C ASN A 269 23.03 -1.88 15.77
N ASP A 270 22.74 -3.08 16.29
CA ASP A 270 23.74 -4.12 16.56
C ASP A 270 23.58 -5.32 15.60
N TYR A 271 24.28 -5.20 14.47
CA TYR A 271 24.34 -6.23 13.42
C TYR A 271 25.05 -7.53 13.84
N SER A 272 25.71 -7.57 15.01
CA SER A 272 26.59 -8.68 15.40
C SER A 272 25.87 -9.94 15.90
N GLN A 273 24.54 -9.90 16.07
CA GLN A 273 23.76 -11.00 16.63
C GLN A 273 22.32 -11.07 16.05
N SER A 274 22.12 -10.93 14.74
CA SER A 274 20.79 -11.16 14.14
C SER A 274 20.52 -12.68 14.03
N LEU A 275 19.29 -13.17 14.25
CA LEU A 275 18.92 -14.52 13.75
C LEU A 275 18.71 -14.53 12.23
N ILE A 276 18.54 -13.34 11.65
CA ILE A 276 18.32 -13.10 10.22
C ILE A 276 19.63 -12.57 9.64
N GLU A 277 20.52 -13.49 9.27
CA GLU A 277 21.74 -13.21 8.51
C GLU A 277 21.55 -13.57 7.03
N PHE A 278 22.29 -12.88 6.16
CA PHE A 278 22.26 -13.18 4.73
C PHE A 278 23.16 -14.38 4.42
N THR A 279 22.65 -15.38 3.71
CA THR A 279 23.44 -16.54 3.28
C THR A 279 24.49 -16.14 2.24
N GLU A 280 25.50 -16.99 1.98
CA GLU A 280 26.48 -16.71 0.92
C GLU A 280 25.82 -16.62 -0.46
N LYS A 281 24.74 -17.39 -0.68
CA LYS A 281 23.89 -17.34 -1.88
C LYS A 281 23.17 -15.99 -2.01
N GLU A 282 22.49 -15.52 -0.96
CA GLU A 282 21.85 -14.21 -0.93
C GLU A 282 22.86 -13.08 -1.17
N ASN A 283 24.04 -13.16 -0.55
CA ASN A 283 25.13 -12.20 -0.75
C ASN A 283 25.70 -12.22 -2.19
N SER A 284 25.72 -13.37 -2.88
CA SER A 284 26.16 -13.43 -4.27
C SER A 284 25.12 -12.84 -5.22
N ILE A 285 23.83 -13.09 -4.98
CA ILE A 285 22.72 -12.48 -5.74
C ILE A 285 22.71 -10.95 -5.53
N MET A 286 22.87 -10.45 -4.30
CA MET A 286 22.96 -9.00 -4.05
C MET A 286 24.16 -8.33 -4.75
N ARG A 287 25.25 -9.06 -5.02
CA ARG A 287 26.42 -8.53 -5.77
C ARG A 287 26.20 -8.47 -7.28
N THR A 288 25.26 -9.23 -7.85
CA THR A 288 24.95 -9.19 -9.28
C THR A 288 23.85 -8.19 -9.62
N MET A 289 23.10 -7.69 -8.62
CA MET A 289 22.07 -6.68 -8.83
C MET A 289 22.66 -5.34 -9.33
N PRO A 290 22.02 -4.68 -10.31
CA PRO A 290 22.43 -3.37 -10.76
C PRO A 290 22.07 -2.30 -9.72
N ASN A 291 22.99 -1.37 -9.45
CA ASN A 291 22.70 -0.19 -8.65
C ASN A 291 21.86 0.79 -9.49
N ARG A 292 20.54 0.82 -9.26
CA ARG A 292 19.56 1.70 -9.92
C ARG A 292 18.82 2.52 -8.89
N GLU A 293 18.63 3.80 -9.14
CA GLU A 293 17.70 4.65 -8.39
C GLU A 293 16.36 4.69 -9.13
N TYR A 294 15.24 4.53 -8.41
CA TYR A 294 13.91 4.49 -9.00
C TYR A 294 13.18 5.83 -8.82
N LEU A 295 12.80 6.44 -9.94
CA LEU A 295 11.85 7.55 -9.97
C LEU A 295 10.43 6.96 -10.08
N LEU A 296 9.76 6.82 -8.93
CA LEU A 296 8.43 6.22 -8.85
C LEU A 296 7.34 7.24 -9.21
N SER A 297 6.40 6.87 -10.06
CA SER A 297 5.23 7.71 -10.37
C SER A 297 4.21 7.66 -9.23
N ASN A 298 4.04 6.50 -8.60
CA ASN A 298 3.12 6.28 -7.48
C ASN A 298 3.76 5.33 -6.46
N GLU A 299 4.47 5.90 -5.49
CA GLU A 299 5.17 5.16 -4.43
C GLU A 299 4.22 4.29 -3.59
N LYS A 300 3.01 4.79 -3.29
CA LYS A 300 1.98 4.05 -2.54
C LYS A 300 1.62 2.72 -3.23
N SER A 301 1.48 2.71 -4.55
CA SER A 301 1.15 1.49 -5.31
C SER A 301 2.24 0.41 -5.19
N ILE A 302 3.51 0.81 -5.06
CA ILE A 302 4.64 -0.11 -4.90
C ILE A 302 4.64 -0.73 -3.50
N TYR A 303 4.39 0.07 -2.46
CA TYR A 303 4.21 -0.43 -1.08
C TYR A 303 2.99 -1.34 -0.93
N LEU A 304 1.91 -1.11 -1.67
CA LEU A 304 0.74 -1.99 -1.68
C LEU A 304 1.03 -3.32 -2.39
N GLY A 305 1.68 -3.32 -3.55
CA GLY A 305 2.12 -4.57 -4.21
C GLY A 305 3.13 -5.36 -3.38
N LEU A 306 3.99 -4.68 -2.60
CA LEU A 306 4.88 -5.34 -1.64
C LEU A 306 4.08 -6.14 -0.58
N ILE A 307 2.98 -5.60 -0.07
CA ILE A 307 2.14 -6.30 0.92
C ILE A 307 1.60 -7.60 0.35
N ASP A 308 1.14 -7.61 -0.90
CA ASP A 308 0.52 -8.79 -1.49
C ASP A 308 1.55 -9.90 -1.77
N ILE A 309 2.77 -9.54 -2.20
CA ILE A 309 3.89 -10.47 -2.36
C ILE A 309 4.32 -11.03 -1.01
N LEU A 310 4.41 -10.20 0.03
CA LEU A 310 4.75 -10.64 1.39
C LEU A 310 3.65 -11.49 2.03
N PHE A 311 2.38 -11.24 1.71
CA PHE A 311 1.25 -12.08 2.14
C PHE A 311 1.33 -13.46 1.50
N ALA A 312 1.53 -13.52 0.19
CA ALA A 312 1.70 -14.77 -0.55
C ALA A 312 2.90 -15.59 -0.07
N TYR A 313 4.04 -14.94 0.19
CA TYR A 313 5.21 -15.55 0.83
C TYR A 313 4.92 -16.07 2.24
N SER A 314 4.25 -15.27 3.07
CA SER A 314 3.93 -15.64 4.46
C SER A 314 2.90 -16.78 4.53
N TYR A 315 1.97 -16.86 3.57
CA TYR A 315 1.10 -18.01 3.37
C TYR A 315 1.95 -19.26 3.08
N ASN A 316 2.82 -19.19 2.07
CA ASN A 316 3.66 -20.31 1.65
C ASN A 316 4.55 -20.81 2.80
N HIS A 317 5.31 -19.92 3.44
CA HIS A 317 6.18 -20.26 4.57
C HIS A 317 5.42 -20.88 5.75
N ARG A 318 4.13 -20.55 5.95
CA ARG A 318 3.29 -21.26 6.93
C ARG A 318 2.93 -22.66 6.45
N GLN A 319 2.40 -22.78 5.23
CA GLN A 319 1.97 -24.06 4.66
C GLN A 319 3.12 -25.08 4.56
N THR A 320 4.35 -24.62 4.28
CA THR A 320 5.54 -25.46 4.13
C THR A 320 6.40 -25.57 5.40
N GLU A 321 5.97 -24.96 6.51
CA GLU A 321 6.77 -24.79 7.74
C GLU A 321 8.18 -24.17 7.52
N GLY A 322 8.41 -23.53 6.37
CA GLY A 322 9.69 -22.94 5.96
C GLY A 322 10.60 -23.86 5.13
N GLU A 323 10.11 -25.00 4.64
CA GLU A 323 10.82 -25.89 3.71
C GLU A 323 10.12 -25.93 2.33
N ASP A 324 10.59 -25.12 1.39
CA ASP A 324 9.93 -24.95 0.09
C ASP A 324 9.76 -26.25 -0.73
N THR A 325 8.64 -26.29 -1.45
CA THR A 325 8.19 -27.42 -2.27
C THR A 325 8.09 -27.02 -3.75
N VAL A 326 7.82 -27.98 -4.63
CA VAL A 326 7.54 -27.70 -6.05
C VAL A 326 6.33 -26.77 -6.24
N GLU A 327 5.37 -26.80 -5.32
CA GLU A 327 4.18 -25.95 -5.35
C GLU A 327 4.41 -24.55 -4.77
N SER A 328 5.57 -24.25 -4.18
CA SER A 328 5.82 -22.93 -3.54
C SER A 328 5.74 -21.79 -4.55
N VAL A 329 6.29 -21.98 -5.75
CA VAL A 329 6.30 -20.95 -6.82
C VAL A 329 4.90 -20.67 -7.32
N TRP A 330 4.12 -21.73 -7.55
CA TRP A 330 2.71 -21.64 -7.94
C TRP A 330 1.87 -20.97 -6.84
N THR A 331 2.05 -21.39 -5.58
CA THR A 331 1.33 -20.85 -4.42
C THR A 331 1.59 -19.36 -4.24
N ILE A 332 2.86 -18.93 -4.25
CA ILE A 332 3.20 -17.51 -4.10
C ILE A 332 2.67 -16.71 -5.29
N GLY A 333 2.85 -17.22 -6.51
CA GLY A 333 2.40 -16.51 -7.70
C GLY A 333 0.88 -16.40 -7.81
N LYS A 334 0.14 -17.47 -7.47
CA LYS A 334 -1.33 -17.43 -7.46
C LYS A 334 -1.89 -16.59 -6.34
N LEU A 335 -1.26 -16.53 -5.17
CA LEU A 335 -1.77 -15.72 -4.05
C LEU A 335 -1.43 -14.23 -4.16
N SER A 336 -0.37 -13.86 -4.88
CA SER A 336 -0.05 -12.46 -5.19
C SER A 336 -0.86 -11.97 -6.40
N PRO A 337 -1.86 -11.08 -6.22
CA PRO A 337 -2.59 -10.47 -7.33
C PRO A 337 -1.74 -9.54 -8.20
N SER A 338 -0.69 -8.89 -7.68
CA SER A 338 0.28 -8.19 -8.54
C SER A 338 1.03 -9.16 -9.47
N ILE A 339 1.35 -10.38 -9.02
CA ILE A 339 1.99 -11.40 -9.87
C ILE A 339 0.98 -12.03 -10.85
N ALA A 340 -0.10 -12.64 -10.36
CA ALA A 340 -1.07 -13.35 -11.19
C ALA A 340 -1.91 -12.44 -12.11
N GLY A 341 -2.37 -11.30 -11.60
CA GLY A 341 -3.29 -10.40 -12.29
C GLY A 341 -2.64 -9.17 -12.92
N LEU A 342 -1.35 -8.93 -12.68
CA LEU A 342 -0.64 -7.72 -13.11
C LEU A 342 -1.36 -6.41 -12.69
N GLU A 343 -2.10 -6.48 -11.57
CA GLU A 343 -2.92 -5.40 -11.02
C GLU A 343 -2.06 -4.46 -10.15
N LYS A 344 -2.51 -3.20 -10.04
CA LYS A 344 -1.97 -2.20 -9.12
C LYS A 344 -3.07 -1.70 -8.22
N PHE A 345 -2.80 -1.63 -6.92
CA PHE A 345 -3.77 -1.19 -5.93
C PHE A 345 -3.68 0.30 -5.62
N SER A 346 -4.83 0.89 -5.30
CA SER A 346 -4.94 2.29 -4.84
C SER A 346 -5.13 2.39 -3.31
N THR A 347 -5.67 1.33 -2.70
CA THR A 347 -6.02 1.26 -1.27
C THR A 347 -5.56 -0.05 -0.63
N LEU A 348 -5.21 0.02 0.66
CA LEU A 348 -4.85 -1.15 1.47
C LEU A 348 -6.00 -2.17 1.54
N GLN A 349 -7.24 -1.68 1.63
CA GLN A 349 -8.43 -2.51 1.71
C GLN A 349 -8.61 -3.37 0.46
N GLU A 350 -8.45 -2.81 -0.75
CA GLU A 350 -8.56 -3.57 -1.99
C GLU A 350 -7.46 -4.64 -2.11
N THR A 351 -6.21 -4.30 -1.74
CA THR A 351 -5.10 -5.27 -1.68
C THR A 351 -5.47 -6.44 -0.76
N LEU A 352 -5.90 -6.17 0.47
CA LEU A 352 -6.19 -7.22 1.44
C LEU A 352 -7.43 -8.04 1.09
N ILE A 353 -8.48 -7.44 0.52
CA ILE A 353 -9.63 -8.17 -0.03
C ILE A 353 -9.18 -9.16 -1.10
N SER A 354 -8.33 -8.73 -2.04
CA SER A 354 -7.81 -9.62 -3.08
C SER A 354 -6.90 -10.73 -2.52
N CYS A 355 -6.02 -10.43 -1.55
CA CYS A 355 -5.22 -11.44 -0.87
C CYS A 355 -6.08 -12.51 -0.18
N TYR A 356 -7.12 -12.10 0.56
CA TYR A 356 -8.01 -13.01 1.28
C TYR A 356 -8.86 -13.83 0.30
N ARG A 357 -9.47 -13.20 -0.71
CA ARG A 357 -10.22 -13.92 -1.76
C ARG A 357 -9.36 -15.00 -2.42
N ARG A 358 -8.10 -14.71 -2.73
CA ARG A 358 -7.20 -15.69 -3.36
C ARG A 358 -6.77 -16.80 -2.38
N ALA A 359 -6.47 -16.47 -1.12
CA ALA A 359 -6.17 -17.47 -0.09
C ALA A 359 -7.35 -18.41 0.23
N LEU A 360 -8.59 -17.96 0.02
CA LEU A 360 -9.79 -18.75 0.24
C LEU A 360 -10.30 -19.50 -1.01
N ALA A 361 -9.66 -19.33 -2.18
CA ALA A 361 -10.09 -19.94 -3.44
C ALA A 361 -9.03 -20.88 -4.07
N PHE A 362 -7.74 -20.55 -4.03
CA PHE A 362 -6.70 -21.25 -4.79
C PHE A 362 -5.94 -22.35 -4.05
N PRO A 363 -5.42 -22.13 -2.82
CA PRO A 363 -4.42 -23.03 -2.24
C PRO A 363 -5.07 -24.23 -1.54
N LEU A 364 -4.23 -25.05 -0.89
CA LEU A 364 -4.62 -26.26 -0.17
C LEU A 364 -5.47 -25.99 1.08
N TYR A 365 -5.15 -24.95 1.85
CA TYR A 365 -5.82 -24.66 3.14
C TYR A 365 -6.57 -23.32 3.08
N ARG A 366 -7.89 -23.39 2.85
CA ARG A 366 -8.75 -22.23 2.55
C ARG A 366 -9.48 -21.75 3.80
N ASN A 367 -8.73 -21.23 4.77
CA ASN A 367 -9.27 -20.85 6.08
C ASN A 367 -9.10 -19.36 6.41
N TYR A 368 -10.19 -18.71 6.84
CA TYR A 368 -10.17 -17.28 7.16
C TYR A 368 -9.23 -16.94 8.34
N LYS A 369 -9.20 -17.76 9.39
CA LYS A 369 -8.33 -17.54 10.56
C LYS A 369 -6.85 -17.69 10.19
N LEU A 370 -6.54 -18.53 9.19
CA LEU A 370 -5.20 -18.64 8.63
C LEU A 370 -4.81 -17.35 7.90
N CYS A 371 -5.72 -16.72 7.16
CA CYS A 371 -5.50 -15.42 6.51
C CYS A 371 -5.15 -14.32 7.53
N ASP A 372 -5.87 -14.25 8.66
CA ASP A 372 -5.54 -13.33 9.77
C ASP A 372 -4.14 -13.58 10.35
N LYS A 373 -3.72 -14.85 10.41
CA LYS A 373 -2.39 -15.26 10.92
C LYS A 373 -1.26 -14.93 9.96
N ILE A 374 -1.53 -14.98 8.67
CA ILE A 374 -0.60 -14.57 7.62
C ILE A 374 -0.46 -13.05 7.60
N LEU A 375 -1.56 -12.30 7.76
CA LEU A 375 -1.52 -10.84 7.90
C LEU A 375 -0.67 -10.41 9.11
N GLN A 376 -0.74 -11.16 10.21
CA GLN A 376 0.13 -10.98 11.37
C GLN A 376 1.62 -11.23 11.07
N ASP A 377 1.97 -12.16 10.17
CA ASP A 377 3.37 -12.36 9.74
C ASP A 377 3.86 -11.24 8.81
N VAL A 378 3.02 -10.74 7.90
CA VAL A 378 3.35 -9.56 7.08
C VAL A 378 3.65 -8.35 7.98
N TYR A 379 2.84 -8.13 9.01
CA TYR A 379 3.12 -7.13 10.04
C TYR A 379 4.47 -7.35 10.73
N ILE A 380 4.82 -8.60 11.07
CA ILE A 380 6.11 -8.94 11.69
C ILE A 380 7.27 -8.62 10.74
N LEU A 381 7.17 -8.99 9.45
CA LEU A 381 8.19 -8.72 8.43
C LEU A 381 8.42 -7.21 8.26
N LEU A 382 7.34 -6.42 8.13
CA LEU A 382 7.44 -4.96 8.03
C LEU A 382 8.04 -4.33 9.31
N LYS A 383 7.72 -4.87 10.48
CA LYS A 383 8.26 -4.39 11.78
C LYS A 383 9.74 -4.73 11.99
N LEU A 384 10.24 -5.78 11.34
CA LEU A 384 11.67 -6.12 11.29
C LEU A 384 12.45 -5.25 10.28
N GLY A 385 11.75 -4.48 9.44
CA GLY A 385 12.32 -3.51 8.51
C GLY A 385 12.92 -4.13 7.24
N LYS A 386 13.50 -3.28 6.39
CA LYS A 386 13.90 -3.64 5.01
C LYS A 386 14.82 -4.85 4.87
N ARG A 387 15.59 -5.21 5.90
CA ARG A 387 16.49 -6.39 5.86
C ARG A 387 15.74 -7.72 5.89
N ALA A 388 14.69 -7.83 6.69
CA ALA A 388 13.86 -9.03 6.74
C ALA A 388 13.05 -9.17 5.46
N ILE A 389 12.47 -8.06 5.00
CA ILE A 389 11.74 -7.97 3.73
C ILE A 389 12.64 -8.37 2.55
N LEU A 390 13.86 -7.82 2.46
CA LEU A 390 14.81 -8.18 1.40
C LEU A 390 15.18 -9.66 1.43
N LYS A 391 15.38 -10.26 2.61
CA LYS A 391 15.68 -11.70 2.70
C LYS A 391 14.50 -12.54 2.18
N ALA A 392 13.26 -12.22 2.58
CA ALA A 392 12.07 -12.88 2.04
C ALA A 392 11.96 -12.70 0.51
N LEU A 393 12.16 -11.47 0.00
CA LEU A 393 12.13 -11.20 -1.44
C LEU A 393 13.22 -11.97 -2.21
N LEU A 394 14.42 -12.13 -1.65
CA LEU A 394 15.51 -12.91 -2.25
C LEU A 394 15.17 -14.41 -2.33
N GLU A 395 14.46 -14.95 -1.35
CA GLU A 395 13.98 -16.35 -1.31
C GLU A 395 12.94 -16.59 -2.41
N ILE A 396 11.94 -15.70 -2.53
CA ILE A 396 10.95 -15.73 -3.63
C ILE A 396 11.66 -15.58 -4.98
N LYS A 397 12.57 -14.61 -5.10
CA LYS A 397 13.31 -14.33 -6.33
C LYS A 397 14.13 -15.53 -6.80
N ASP A 398 14.80 -16.21 -5.89
CA ASP A 398 15.57 -17.42 -6.17
C ASP A 398 14.67 -18.58 -6.66
N MET A 399 13.53 -18.80 -6.02
CA MET A 399 12.52 -19.76 -6.46
C MET A 399 12.03 -19.48 -7.89
N PHE A 400 11.64 -18.24 -8.18
CA PHE A 400 11.11 -17.87 -9.50
C PHE A 400 12.21 -17.89 -10.59
N ASP A 401 13.43 -17.40 -10.32
CA ASP A 401 14.56 -17.43 -11.28
C ASP A 401 14.91 -18.84 -11.76
N HIS A 402 14.70 -19.87 -10.93
CA HIS A 402 15.02 -21.27 -11.26
C HIS A 402 13.83 -22.05 -11.86
N HIS A 403 12.64 -21.46 -11.96
CA HIS A 403 11.48 -22.10 -12.58
C HIS A 403 11.47 -21.85 -14.10
N ASP A 404 11.32 -22.93 -14.87
CA ASP A 404 11.34 -22.95 -16.33
C ASP A 404 10.29 -22.04 -17.02
N ILE A 405 9.08 -21.94 -16.47
CA ILE A 405 7.99 -21.10 -16.96
C ILE A 405 7.90 -19.78 -16.19
N TYR A 406 8.01 -19.81 -14.86
CA TYR A 406 7.63 -18.66 -14.01
C TYR A 406 8.72 -17.60 -13.82
N TYR A 407 9.96 -17.81 -14.29
CA TYR A 407 11.06 -16.83 -14.19
C TYR A 407 10.71 -15.41 -14.72
N ILE A 408 9.72 -15.31 -15.61
CA ILE A 408 9.16 -14.04 -16.09
C ILE A 408 8.77 -13.08 -14.95
N TYR A 409 8.17 -13.59 -13.87
CA TYR A 409 7.75 -12.77 -12.72
C TYR A 409 8.92 -12.28 -11.88
N SER A 410 10.02 -13.04 -11.85
CA SER A 410 11.28 -12.54 -11.28
C SER A 410 11.76 -11.31 -12.03
N LYS A 411 11.64 -11.29 -13.37
CA LYS A 411 12.11 -10.17 -14.20
C LYS A 411 11.23 -8.94 -14.15
N ILE A 412 9.91 -9.10 -14.13
CA ILE A 412 8.99 -7.94 -14.18
C ILE A 412 8.63 -7.37 -12.80
N TRP A 413 8.91 -8.10 -11.72
CA TRP A 413 8.60 -7.68 -10.34
C TRP A 413 9.78 -7.83 -9.37
N LEU A 414 10.28 -9.05 -9.16
CA LEU A 414 11.12 -9.36 -8.00
C LEU A 414 12.53 -8.76 -8.09
N ASP A 415 13.12 -8.72 -9.29
CA ASP A 415 14.41 -8.06 -9.57
C ASP A 415 14.37 -6.59 -9.08
N ASP A 416 13.33 -5.84 -9.43
CA ASP A 416 13.20 -4.42 -9.03
C ASP A 416 12.79 -4.25 -7.57
N TYR A 417 11.87 -5.07 -7.04
CA TYR A 417 11.49 -5.03 -5.63
C TYR A 417 12.68 -5.26 -4.70
N CYS A 418 13.60 -6.18 -5.07
CA CYS A 418 14.83 -6.43 -4.32
C CYS A 418 15.79 -5.23 -4.33
N ILE A 419 15.87 -4.46 -5.41
CA ILE A 419 16.73 -3.29 -5.50
C ILE A 419 16.08 -2.11 -4.75
N TRP A 420 14.81 -1.83 -5.03
CA TRP A 420 14.06 -0.72 -4.44
C TRP A 420 13.95 -0.80 -2.92
N ILE A 421 13.68 -1.98 -2.34
CA ILE A 421 13.50 -2.12 -0.89
C ILE A 421 14.76 -1.69 -0.10
N GLN A 422 15.96 -1.81 -0.68
CA GLN A 422 17.21 -1.39 -0.06
C GLN A 422 17.31 0.14 0.10
N GLN A 423 16.69 0.88 -0.81
CA GLN A 423 16.63 2.35 -0.82
C GLN A 423 15.40 2.91 -0.09
N SER A 424 14.38 2.08 0.12
CA SER A 424 13.11 2.45 0.75
C SER A 424 13.25 3.01 2.18
N SER A 425 12.29 3.85 2.58
CA SER A 425 12.25 4.44 3.93
C SER A 425 11.71 3.45 4.96
N ASP A 426 12.52 3.13 5.96
CA ASP A 426 12.11 2.30 7.10
C ASP A 426 10.97 2.95 7.92
N ASN A 427 10.80 4.28 7.85
CA ASN A 427 9.70 4.97 8.52
C ASN A 427 8.35 4.73 7.80
N VAL A 428 8.33 4.70 6.47
CA VAL A 428 7.12 4.36 5.71
C VAL A 428 6.72 2.91 5.98
N LEU A 429 7.68 1.98 6.00
CA LEU A 429 7.47 0.58 6.40
C LEU A 429 6.90 0.47 7.83
N LYS A 430 7.45 1.21 8.80
CA LYS A 430 6.94 1.26 10.18
C LYS A 430 5.53 1.85 10.28
N THR A 431 5.14 2.79 9.41
CA THR A 431 3.79 3.37 9.37
C THR A 431 2.80 2.38 8.76
N LEU A 432 3.12 1.80 7.62
CA LEU A 432 2.34 0.76 6.95
C LEU A 432 2.08 -0.45 7.87
N ALA A 433 3.09 -0.85 8.65
CA ALA A 433 2.95 -1.88 9.68
C ALA A 433 1.92 -1.50 10.77
N ARG A 434 1.81 -0.23 11.17
CA ARG A 434 0.78 0.20 12.13
C ARG A 434 -0.60 0.13 11.52
N GLU A 435 -0.78 0.55 10.27
CA GLU A 435 -2.06 0.48 9.58
C GLU A 435 -2.55 -0.97 9.47
N LEU A 436 -1.67 -1.87 8.98
CA LEU A 436 -1.94 -3.31 8.91
C LEU A 436 -2.29 -3.94 10.27
N HIS A 437 -1.69 -3.48 11.37
CA HIS A 437 -1.98 -4.01 12.71
C HIS A 437 -3.36 -3.60 13.24
N HIS A 438 -3.89 -2.45 12.81
CA HIS A 438 -5.23 -1.99 13.21
C HIS A 438 -6.31 -2.37 12.19
N PHE A 439 -5.91 -2.81 10.99
CA PHE A 439 -6.83 -3.25 9.97
C PHE A 439 -7.52 -4.55 10.38
N GLN A 440 -8.85 -4.54 10.36
CA GLN A 440 -9.69 -5.74 10.51
C GLN A 440 -10.59 -5.80 9.28
N LEU A 441 -10.52 -6.90 8.55
CA LEU A 441 -11.38 -7.12 7.40
C LEU A 441 -12.74 -7.66 7.89
N SER A 442 -13.85 -7.17 7.35
CA SER A 442 -15.15 -7.85 7.52
C SER A 442 -15.30 -8.92 6.45
N LYS A 443 -15.85 -10.09 6.80
CA LYS A 443 -16.11 -11.17 5.83
C LYS A 443 -17.07 -10.73 4.72
N THR A 444 -18.03 -9.87 5.06
CA THR A 444 -18.96 -9.23 4.12
C THR A 444 -18.30 -8.45 2.98
N LEU A 445 -17.02 -8.04 3.12
CA LEU A 445 -16.26 -7.34 2.07
C LEU A 445 -15.62 -8.28 1.03
N LEU A 446 -15.76 -9.59 1.20
CA LEU A 446 -15.23 -10.58 0.25
C LEU A 446 -16.23 -10.92 -0.86
N ASP A 447 -17.49 -10.46 -0.75
CA ASP A 447 -18.62 -10.77 -1.65
C ASP A 447 -18.90 -12.28 -1.81
N TRP A 448 -18.49 -13.07 -0.82
CA TRP A 448 -18.87 -14.48 -0.63
C TRP A 448 -19.51 -14.58 0.75
N ASP A 449 -20.65 -15.25 0.88
CA ASP A 449 -21.48 -15.28 2.09
C ASP A 449 -20.90 -16.21 3.19
N LEU A 450 -19.63 -15.99 3.55
CA LEU A 450 -18.84 -16.84 4.44
C LEU A 450 -19.45 -16.95 5.85
N GLU A 451 -20.17 -15.94 6.31
CA GLU A 451 -20.83 -15.95 7.62
C GLU A 451 -21.98 -16.96 7.64
N ASP A 452 -22.80 -16.99 6.58
CA ASP A 452 -23.89 -17.94 6.40
C ASP A 452 -23.35 -19.37 6.18
N LEU A 453 -22.31 -19.53 5.34
CA LEU A 453 -21.65 -20.83 5.13
C LEU A 453 -21.10 -21.41 6.44
N GLU A 454 -20.48 -20.59 7.28
CA GLU A 454 -19.97 -21.01 8.58
C GLU A 454 -21.07 -21.31 9.60
N GLU A 455 -22.20 -20.59 9.56
CA GLU A 455 -23.36 -20.91 10.41
C GLU A 455 -23.98 -22.26 10.02
N ILE A 456 -24.19 -22.48 8.72
CA ILE A 456 -24.66 -23.76 8.16
C ILE A 456 -23.72 -24.89 8.57
N ALA A 457 -22.40 -24.70 8.42
CA ALA A 457 -21.39 -25.68 8.82
C ALA A 457 -21.50 -26.05 10.32
N ARG A 458 -21.58 -25.06 11.22
CA ARG A 458 -21.72 -25.28 12.67
C ARG A 458 -22.99 -26.06 12.99
N VAL A 459 -24.12 -25.72 12.37
CA VAL A 459 -25.39 -26.43 12.56
C VAL A 459 -25.32 -27.86 12.04
N MET A 460 -24.65 -28.11 10.91
CA MET A 460 -24.43 -29.47 10.41
C MET A 460 -23.57 -30.31 11.37
N THR A 461 -22.45 -29.78 11.87
CA THR A 461 -21.60 -30.49 12.84
C THR A 461 -22.34 -30.78 14.14
N GLN A 462 -23.10 -29.81 14.68
CA GLN A 462 -23.88 -30.02 15.91
C GLN A 462 -24.96 -31.09 15.77
N ASN A 463 -25.63 -31.18 14.61
CA ASN A 463 -26.62 -32.22 14.35
C ASN A 463 -25.99 -33.60 14.05
N ALA A 464 -24.69 -33.65 13.72
CA ALA A 464 -23.96 -34.87 13.44
C ALA A 464 -23.39 -35.58 14.69
N ASP A 465 -23.41 -34.93 15.86
CA ASP A 465 -22.97 -35.46 17.16
C ASP A 465 -24.15 -35.81 18.11
N PRO A 466 -25.00 -36.81 17.82
CA PRO A 466 -26.11 -37.22 18.70
C PRO A 466 -25.66 -38.02 19.95
N GLN A 467 -24.39 -37.91 20.38
CA GLN A 467 -23.81 -38.70 21.49
C GLN A 467 -23.52 -37.91 22.77
N GLN A 468 -24.12 -36.71 22.95
CA GLN A 468 -23.99 -35.92 24.19
C GLN A 468 -25.33 -35.66 24.93
N GLU A 469 -26.40 -36.37 24.56
CA GLU A 469 -27.68 -36.38 25.32
C GLU A 469 -28.08 -37.81 25.78
N GLU A 470 -27.24 -38.46 26.60
CA GLU A 470 -27.64 -39.55 27.52
C GLU A 470 -26.92 -39.46 28.89
#